data_AF-A0A6C0IP67-F1
#
_entry.id   AF-A0A6C0IP67-F1
#
_cell.length_a   1.000
_cell.length_b   1.000
_cell.length_c   1.000
_cell.angle_alpha   90.00
_cell.angle_beta   90.00
_cell.angle_gamma   90.00
#
_symmetry.space_group_name_H-M   'P 1'
#
loop_
_entity.id
_entity.type
_entity.pdbx_description
1 polymer ?
#
loop_
_entity_poly.entity_id
_entity_poly.type
_entity_poly.pdbx_seq_one_letter_code
_entity_poly.pdbx_strand_id
1 'polypeptide(L)'
;MKHANNSRDDLYTMLHYVQQIDPDKVGFVYISLGSKLNRDEMYVEGKCVKSNAYYQMVPEYCRSSYKEKLNIIFIIDTFKGTELNQHRSAMREFTTGINKIFLINFKIEDDTIIHLQTFIKMLADIFVYMNDDQFMFCNYIKFSNSPNTMEINTLELIKQKLIPVLDDTKFKNSYYEWFGYHSGLYDFIYNKNNFSHMLNHSSNVNKLMTALNNNAILTNETIELSKSVYGIKYFDNGYSPAIPSVFDNLIL
;
A
#
# COMPACT_ATOMS: atom_id res chain seq x y z
N MET A 1 28.21 23.16 0.31
CA MET A 1 27.41 21.91 0.33
C MET A 1 25.95 22.31 0.45
N LYS A 2 25.24 22.42 -0.68
CA LYS A 2 23.82 22.81 -0.74
C LYS A 2 22.99 21.52 -0.87
N HIS A 3 22.36 21.07 0.21
CA HIS A 3 21.36 20.00 0.15
C HIS A 3 20.02 20.62 -0.25
N ALA A 4 19.76 20.65 -1.55
CA ALA A 4 18.40 20.58 -2.08
C ALA A 4 18.24 19.17 -2.64
N ASN A 5 17.78 18.24 -1.82
CA ASN A 5 17.27 16.95 -2.29
C ASN A 5 16.02 17.27 -3.11
N ASN A 6 16.16 17.34 -4.44
CA ASN A 6 15.04 17.53 -5.33
C ASN A 6 14.26 16.21 -5.35
N SER A 7 13.09 16.18 -4.69
CA SER A 7 12.15 15.05 -4.65
C SER A 7 11.84 14.50 -6.05
N ARG A 8 11.86 15.37 -7.06
CA ARG A 8 11.75 15.03 -8.49
C ARG A 8 12.83 14.07 -8.96
N ASP A 9 14.08 14.33 -8.59
CA ASP A 9 15.24 13.60 -9.13
C ASP A 9 15.27 12.16 -8.60
N ASP A 10 14.75 11.92 -7.38
CA ASP A 10 14.58 10.57 -6.83
C ASP A 10 13.64 9.72 -7.70
N LEU A 11 12.46 10.25 -8.06
CA LEU A 11 11.49 9.51 -8.91
C LEU A 11 12.09 9.14 -10.28
N TYR A 12 12.75 10.09 -10.96
CA TYR A 12 13.34 9.82 -12.26
C TYR A 12 14.56 8.90 -12.19
N THR A 13 15.36 9.00 -11.13
CA THR A 13 16.48 8.07 -10.90
C THR A 13 15.96 6.64 -10.72
N MET A 14 14.89 6.46 -9.93
CA MET A 14 14.30 5.13 -9.75
C MET A 14 13.71 4.61 -11.05
N LEU A 15 13.06 5.48 -11.82
CA LEU A 15 12.50 5.09 -13.10
C LEU A 15 13.57 4.64 -14.10
N HIS A 16 14.69 5.36 -14.18
CA HIS A 16 15.82 4.99 -15.02
C HIS A 16 16.37 3.60 -14.62
N TYR A 17 16.43 3.30 -13.32
CA TYR A 17 16.81 1.97 -12.85
C TYR A 17 15.80 0.90 -13.29
N VAL A 18 14.49 1.17 -13.13
CA VAL A 18 13.43 0.22 -13.48
C VAL A 18 13.39 -0.07 -14.98
N GLN A 19 13.68 0.91 -15.83
CA GLN A 19 13.80 0.72 -17.28
C GLN A 19 14.91 -0.26 -17.69
N GLN A 20 15.88 -0.53 -16.82
CA GLN A 20 16.95 -1.50 -17.07
C GLN A 20 16.56 -2.93 -16.64
N ILE A 21 15.42 -3.09 -15.97
CA ILE A 21 14.92 -4.39 -15.52
C ILE A 21 14.10 -5.01 -16.66
N ASP A 22 14.35 -6.29 -16.93
CA ASP A 22 13.53 -7.11 -17.81
C ASP A 22 12.12 -7.29 -17.21
N PRO A 23 11.05 -6.70 -17.81
CA PRO A 23 9.71 -6.73 -17.24
C PRO A 23 9.15 -8.16 -17.05
N ASP A 24 9.57 -9.12 -17.88
CA ASP A 24 9.08 -10.51 -17.81
C ASP A 24 9.57 -11.26 -16.56
N LYS A 25 10.68 -10.78 -15.98
CA LYS A 25 11.25 -11.28 -14.73
C LYS A 25 10.60 -10.66 -13.50
N VAL A 26 9.74 -9.67 -13.66
CA VAL A 26 9.04 -9.02 -12.55
C VAL A 26 7.76 -9.79 -12.24
N GLY A 27 7.63 -10.22 -10.99
CA GLY A 27 6.47 -10.96 -10.49
C GLY A 27 5.41 -10.04 -9.91
N PHE A 28 5.85 -8.96 -9.26
CA PHE A 28 4.96 -8.02 -8.59
C PHE A 28 5.55 -6.60 -8.54
N VAL A 29 4.70 -5.59 -8.67
CA VAL A 29 5.03 -4.18 -8.43
C VAL A 29 4.13 -3.65 -7.33
N TYR A 30 4.74 -3.20 -6.25
CA TYR A 30 4.06 -2.60 -5.11
C TYR A 30 4.48 -1.14 -4.96
N ILE A 31 3.51 -0.23 -4.84
CA ILE A 31 3.72 1.18 -4.53
C ILE A 31 2.96 1.50 -3.24
N SER A 32 3.68 1.98 -2.23
CA SER A 32 3.13 2.45 -0.97
C SER A 32 3.28 3.96 -0.85
N LEU A 33 2.18 4.67 -0.62
CA LEU A 33 2.18 6.10 -0.28
C LEU A 33 1.95 6.30 1.22
N GLY A 34 2.84 7.02 1.90
CA GLY A 34 2.62 7.48 3.28
C GLY A 34 2.76 6.41 4.37
N SER A 35 3.50 5.33 4.09
CA SER A 35 3.64 4.19 5.01
C SER A 35 4.83 4.26 5.96
N LYS A 36 5.54 5.39 6.05
CA LYS A 36 6.75 5.49 6.87
C LYS A 36 6.43 5.16 8.34
N LEU A 37 7.34 4.43 8.99
CA LEU A 37 7.27 4.25 10.44
C LEU A 37 7.56 5.58 11.13
N ASN A 38 6.53 6.16 11.72
CA ASN A 38 6.65 7.37 12.52
C ASN A 38 6.85 7.06 14.01
N ARG A 39 6.26 5.97 14.50
CA ARG A 39 6.30 5.50 15.90
C ARG A 39 6.11 3.98 15.94
N ASP A 40 6.79 3.30 16.86
CA ASP A 40 6.66 1.85 17.05
C ASP A 40 5.29 1.43 17.59
N GLU A 41 4.67 2.33 18.37
CA GLU A 41 3.36 2.13 18.98
C GLU A 41 2.48 3.38 18.77
N MET A 42 1.17 3.15 18.76
CA MET A 42 0.18 4.20 18.56
C MET A 42 -1.13 3.90 19.30
N TYR A 43 -1.87 4.96 19.58
CA TYR A 43 -3.18 4.85 20.20
C TYR A 43 -4.26 4.90 19.13
N VAL A 44 -5.02 3.82 19.01
CA VAL A 44 -6.17 3.68 18.11
C VAL A 44 -7.40 3.49 18.98
N GLU A 45 -8.30 4.47 18.97
CA GLU A 45 -9.54 4.45 19.78
C GLU A 45 -9.30 4.11 21.26
N GLY A 46 -8.24 4.69 21.84
CA GLY A 46 -7.85 4.50 23.24
C GLY A 46 -7.05 3.23 23.54
N LYS A 47 -6.82 2.37 22.56
CA LYS A 47 -5.97 1.17 22.70
C LYS A 47 -4.58 1.42 22.16
N CYS A 48 -3.55 1.09 22.94
CA CYS A 48 -2.18 1.06 22.45
C CYS A 48 -1.99 -0.18 21.58
N VAL A 49 -1.61 0.02 20.33
CA VAL A 49 -1.33 -1.04 19.35
C VAL A 49 0.06 -0.85 18.76
N LYS A 50 0.69 -1.95 18.35
CA LYS A 50 1.94 -1.89 17.59
C LYS A 50 1.66 -1.28 16.22
N SER A 51 2.58 -0.47 15.73
CA SER A 51 2.49 0.06 14.39
C SER A 51 2.65 -1.05 13.36
N ASN A 52 1.79 -1.04 12.34
CA ASN A 52 1.91 -1.92 11.19
C ASN A 52 2.70 -1.28 10.04
N ALA A 53 3.39 -0.15 10.25
CA ALA A 53 4.05 0.61 9.19
C ALA A 53 5.03 -0.25 8.36
N TYR A 54 5.74 -1.20 8.95
CA TYR A 54 6.59 -2.10 8.16
C TYR A 54 5.80 -3.03 7.23
N TYR A 55 4.60 -3.46 7.62
CA TYR A 55 3.69 -4.22 6.76
C TYR A 55 3.10 -3.34 5.66
N GLN A 56 2.88 -2.06 5.95
CA GLN A 56 2.49 -1.08 4.94
C GLN A 56 3.64 -0.80 3.95
N MET A 57 4.89 -0.73 4.41
CA MET A 57 6.08 -0.52 3.57
C MET A 57 6.41 -1.73 2.69
N VAL A 58 6.35 -2.93 3.27
CA VAL A 58 6.63 -4.20 2.58
C VAL A 58 5.58 -5.22 3.04
N PRO A 59 4.54 -5.48 2.23
CA PRO A 59 3.48 -6.43 2.56
C PRO A 59 4.02 -7.86 2.71
N GLU A 60 3.33 -8.69 3.49
CA GLU A 60 3.79 -10.05 3.81
C GLU A 60 4.04 -10.92 2.57
N TYR A 61 3.18 -10.83 1.54
CA TYR A 61 3.37 -11.58 0.29
C TYR A 61 4.63 -11.18 -0.49
N CYS A 62 5.15 -9.96 -0.28
CA CYS A 62 6.44 -9.54 -0.82
C CYS A 62 7.61 -10.06 0.03
N ARG A 63 7.39 -10.34 1.31
CA ARG A 63 8.43 -10.84 2.23
C ARG A 63 8.68 -12.34 2.05
N SER A 64 7.63 -13.06 1.71
CA SER A 64 7.70 -14.50 1.51
C SER A 64 8.35 -14.85 0.16
N SER A 65 9.31 -15.78 0.17
CA SER A 65 10.08 -16.19 -1.00
C SER A 65 9.36 -17.12 -1.98
N TYR A 66 8.03 -17.05 -2.04
CA TYR A 66 7.22 -18.03 -2.78
C TYR A 66 7.27 -17.86 -4.30
N LYS A 67 7.95 -16.82 -4.82
CA LYS A 67 8.03 -16.55 -6.26
C LYS A 67 9.49 -16.45 -6.70
N GLU A 68 9.84 -17.16 -7.78
CA GLU A 68 11.15 -17.07 -8.46
C GLU A 68 11.37 -15.73 -9.18
N LYS A 69 10.32 -14.90 -9.24
CA LYS A 69 10.32 -13.61 -9.93
C LYS A 69 10.62 -12.45 -8.98
N LEU A 70 11.13 -11.37 -9.54
CA LEU A 70 11.50 -10.15 -8.84
C LEU A 70 10.25 -9.35 -8.41
N ASN A 71 10.17 -8.96 -7.16
CA ASN A 71 9.25 -7.96 -6.64
C ASN A 71 9.93 -6.60 -6.64
N ILE A 72 9.24 -5.60 -7.16
CA ILE A 72 9.66 -4.20 -7.15
C ILE A 72 8.76 -3.45 -6.18
N ILE A 73 9.36 -2.84 -5.16
CA ILE A 73 8.64 -2.18 -4.06
C ILE A 73 9.09 -0.73 -4.00
N PHE A 74 8.15 0.19 -4.16
CA PHE A 74 8.35 1.62 -4.00
C PHE A 74 7.66 2.10 -2.72
N ILE A 75 8.42 2.75 -1.84
CA ILE A 75 7.91 3.38 -0.63
C ILE A 75 8.12 4.88 -0.77
N ILE A 76 7.02 5.60 -0.94
CA ILE A 76 7.00 7.03 -1.21
C ILE A 76 6.48 7.74 0.03
N ASP A 77 7.36 8.51 0.67
CA ASP A 77 7.02 9.31 1.84
C ASP A 77 8.02 10.47 1.99
N THR A 78 7.78 11.33 2.97
CA THR A 78 8.71 12.36 3.39
C THR A 78 9.63 11.86 4.49
N PHE A 79 10.93 11.90 4.24
CA PHE A 79 11.97 11.52 5.20
C PHE A 79 12.79 12.76 5.57
N LYS A 80 12.89 13.04 6.87
CA LYS A 80 13.62 14.18 7.44
C LYS A 80 14.89 13.71 8.14
N GLY A 81 15.96 14.50 8.06
CA GLY A 81 17.21 14.23 8.79
C GLY A 81 17.76 12.82 8.52
N THR A 82 17.89 12.01 9.57
CA THR A 82 18.43 10.64 9.51
C THR A 82 17.38 9.56 9.22
N GLU A 83 16.09 9.91 9.13
CA GLU A 83 14.99 8.95 8.98
C GLU A 83 15.17 8.05 7.76
N LEU A 84 15.62 8.60 6.62
CA LEU A 84 15.83 7.81 5.40
C LEU A 84 16.87 6.71 5.60
N ASN A 85 17.95 7.00 6.33
CA ASN A 85 19.02 6.03 6.59
C ASN A 85 18.59 4.98 7.61
N GLN A 86 17.77 5.35 8.59
CA GLN A 86 17.18 4.42 9.55
C GLN A 86 16.24 3.44 8.84
N HIS A 87 15.32 3.95 8.01
CA HIS A 87 14.43 3.11 7.22
C HIS A 87 15.19 2.25 6.21
N ARG A 88 16.22 2.79 5.56
CA ARG A 88 17.09 2.01 4.67
C ARG A 88 17.76 0.85 5.42
N SER A 89 18.20 1.08 6.66
CA SER A 89 18.83 0.04 7.49
C SER A 89 17.82 -1.02 7.90
N ALA A 90 16.61 -0.62 8.31
CA ALA A 90 15.52 -1.54 8.62
C ALA A 90 15.10 -2.38 7.39
N MET A 91 15.05 -1.78 6.20
CA MET A 91 14.64 -2.48 4.97
C MET A 91 15.69 -3.45 4.42
N ARG A 92 16.91 -3.51 4.99
CA ARG A 92 17.95 -4.43 4.52
C ARG A 92 17.54 -5.89 4.65
N GLU A 93 16.82 -6.24 5.71
CA GLU A 93 16.38 -7.63 5.94
C GLU A 93 15.38 -8.10 4.87
N PHE A 94 14.58 -7.17 4.32
CA PHE A 94 13.61 -7.46 3.26
C PHE A 94 14.20 -7.35 1.85
N THR A 95 15.39 -6.77 1.71
CA THR A 95 16.08 -6.63 0.43
C THR A 95 16.85 -7.91 0.13
N THR A 96 16.19 -8.83 -0.56
CA THR A 96 16.73 -10.15 -0.93
C THR A 96 17.01 -10.23 -2.43
N GLY A 97 17.42 -11.41 -2.93
CA GLY A 97 17.59 -11.63 -4.38
C GLY A 97 16.30 -11.42 -5.19
N ILE A 98 15.14 -11.61 -4.55
CA ILE A 98 13.82 -11.49 -5.16
C ILE A 98 13.13 -10.16 -4.87
N ASN A 99 13.66 -9.30 -4.00
CA ASN A 99 13.02 -8.03 -3.65
C ASN A 99 13.96 -6.85 -3.96
N LYS A 100 13.46 -5.88 -4.73
CA LYS A 100 14.09 -4.56 -4.90
C LYS A 100 13.22 -3.51 -4.24
N ILE A 101 13.77 -2.88 -3.20
CA ILE A 101 13.06 -1.88 -2.39
C ILE A 101 13.66 -0.50 -2.67
N PHE A 102 12.80 0.43 -3.04
CA PHE A 102 13.12 1.82 -3.32
C PHE A 102 12.44 2.72 -2.31
N LEU A 103 13.22 3.39 -1.47
CA LEU A 103 12.74 4.45 -0.59
C LEU A 103 12.86 5.79 -1.35
N ILE A 104 11.74 6.45 -1.58
CA ILE A 104 11.65 7.67 -2.37
C ILE A 104 11.24 8.81 -1.44
N ASN A 105 12.11 9.80 -1.27
CA ASN A 105 11.83 10.96 -0.42
C ASN A 105 11.06 12.02 -1.21
N PHE A 106 9.73 11.91 -1.18
CA PHE A 106 8.87 12.72 -2.02
C PHE A 106 7.66 13.22 -1.23
N LYS A 107 7.48 14.54 -1.29
CA LYS A 107 6.34 15.23 -0.68
C LYS A 107 5.27 15.46 -1.73
N ILE A 108 4.05 15.05 -1.42
CA ILE A 108 2.88 15.20 -2.30
C ILE A 108 2.25 16.57 -2.08
N GLU A 109 2.44 17.47 -3.04
CA GLU A 109 1.94 18.84 -3.07
C GLU A 109 1.48 19.20 -4.49
N ASP A 110 0.81 20.34 -4.63
CA ASP A 110 0.24 20.78 -5.91
C ASP A 110 1.24 20.86 -7.06
N ASP A 111 2.46 21.31 -6.77
CA ASP A 111 3.55 21.50 -7.72
C ASP A 111 4.33 20.21 -8.01
N THR A 112 4.40 19.29 -7.04
CA THR A 112 5.14 18.04 -7.19
C THR A 112 4.30 16.91 -7.78
N ILE A 113 2.98 16.91 -7.59
CA ILE A 113 2.07 15.81 -7.98
C ILE A 113 2.24 15.36 -9.43
N ILE A 114 2.55 16.27 -10.35
CA ILE A 114 2.75 15.98 -11.77
C ILE A 114 3.92 15.01 -12.02
N HIS A 115 4.96 15.05 -11.17
CA HIS A 115 6.07 14.12 -11.25
C HIS A 115 5.66 12.71 -10.82
N LEU A 116 4.83 12.61 -9.79
CA LEU A 116 4.27 11.33 -9.36
C LEU A 116 3.29 10.75 -10.39
N GLN A 117 2.45 11.60 -11.00
CA GLN A 117 1.59 11.21 -12.13
C GLN A 117 2.42 10.66 -13.30
N THR A 118 3.48 11.36 -13.67
CA THR A 118 4.40 10.93 -14.75
C THR A 118 5.06 9.61 -14.41
N PHE A 119 5.55 9.47 -13.18
CA PHE A 119 6.16 8.24 -12.69
C PHE A 119 5.20 7.04 -12.80
N ILE A 120 3.95 7.19 -12.34
CA ILE A 120 2.93 6.14 -12.42
C ILE A 120 2.64 5.74 -13.88
N LYS A 121 2.46 6.72 -14.78
CA LYS A 121 2.22 6.44 -16.20
C LYS A 121 3.38 5.66 -16.83
N MET A 122 4.60 6.09 -16.55
CA MET A 122 5.78 5.43 -17.10
C MET A 122 5.98 4.01 -16.53
N LEU A 123 5.67 3.78 -15.24
CA LEU A 123 5.61 2.42 -14.70
C LEU A 123 4.53 1.58 -15.40
N ALA A 124 3.37 2.16 -15.68
CA ALA A 124 2.30 1.47 -16.39
C ALA A 124 2.72 1.04 -17.80
N ASP A 125 3.46 1.89 -18.51
CA ASP A 125 4.01 1.60 -19.83
C ASP A 125 5.10 0.52 -19.77
N ILE A 126 6.02 0.58 -18.79
CA ILE A 126 7.08 -0.42 -18.61
C ILE A 126 6.48 -1.81 -18.35
N PHE A 127 5.42 -1.87 -17.54
CA PHE A 127 4.76 -3.11 -17.14
C PHE A 127 3.45 -3.39 -17.91
N VAL A 128 3.33 -2.91 -19.16
CA VAL A 128 2.10 -3.00 -19.96
C VAL A 128 1.57 -4.44 -20.17
N TYR A 129 2.39 -5.46 -19.99
CA TYR A 129 1.98 -6.88 -20.10
C TYR A 129 1.70 -7.57 -18.76
N MET A 130 1.96 -6.92 -17.62
CA MET A 130 1.75 -7.47 -16.27
C MET A 130 0.26 -7.49 -15.90
N ASN A 131 -0.26 -8.54 -15.27
CA ASN A 131 -1.68 -8.59 -14.89
C ASN A 131 -2.03 -7.57 -13.79
N ASP A 132 -3.30 -7.16 -13.71
CA ASP A 132 -3.79 -6.21 -12.70
C ASP A 132 -3.52 -6.69 -11.26
N ASP A 133 -3.53 -8.00 -11.02
CA ASP A 133 -3.30 -8.59 -9.70
C ASP A 133 -1.81 -8.71 -9.33
N GLN A 134 -0.92 -8.27 -10.22
CA GLN A 134 0.52 -8.21 -10.01
C GLN A 134 1.01 -6.75 -9.79
N PHE A 135 0.12 -5.78 -9.89
CA PHE A 135 0.41 -4.37 -9.64
C PHE A 135 -0.49 -3.87 -8.51
N MET A 136 0.08 -3.20 -7.51
CA MET A 136 -0.69 -2.68 -6.39
C MET A 136 -0.18 -1.31 -5.99
N PHE A 137 -1.09 -0.33 -6.01
CA PHE A 137 -0.87 1.02 -5.56
C PHE A 137 -1.69 1.25 -4.30
N CYS A 138 -1.04 1.43 -3.15
CA CYS A 138 -1.72 1.55 -1.87
C CYS A 138 -1.48 2.90 -1.21
N ASN A 139 -2.56 3.56 -0.82
CA ASN A 139 -2.54 4.82 -0.09
C ASN A 139 -2.74 4.60 1.42
N TYR A 140 -1.70 4.86 2.21
CA TYR A 140 -1.73 4.81 3.68
C TYR A 140 -1.80 6.20 4.34
N ILE A 141 -1.92 7.28 3.55
CA ILE A 141 -2.10 8.62 4.10
C ILE A 141 -3.48 8.69 4.75
N LYS A 142 -3.49 8.61 6.08
CA LYS A 142 -4.64 8.78 6.96
C LYS A 142 -4.16 9.49 8.22
N PHE A 143 -5.09 10.12 8.93
CA PHE A 143 -4.79 10.94 10.10
C PHE A 143 -5.52 10.37 11.32
N SER A 144 -4.78 10.18 12.43
CA SER A 144 -5.33 9.65 13.68
C SER A 144 -6.23 10.65 14.40
N ASN A 145 -5.99 11.93 14.15
CA ASN A 145 -6.72 13.05 14.70
C ASN A 145 -7.48 13.76 13.58
N SER A 146 -8.28 14.76 13.94
CA SER A 146 -8.87 15.68 12.97
C SER A 146 -7.77 16.25 12.05
N PRO A 147 -7.81 15.96 10.74
CA PRO A 147 -6.75 16.40 9.85
C PRO A 147 -6.75 17.91 9.73
N ASN A 148 -5.56 18.50 9.64
CA ASN A 148 -5.42 19.91 9.33
C ASN A 148 -5.64 20.19 7.84
N THR A 149 -5.69 21.47 7.45
CA THR A 149 -5.96 21.87 6.06
C THR A 149 -4.96 21.28 5.05
N MET A 150 -3.67 21.22 5.40
CA MET A 150 -2.65 20.67 4.50
C MET A 150 -2.87 19.17 4.28
N GLU A 151 -3.22 18.45 5.35
CA GLU A 151 -3.50 17.02 5.33
C GLU A 151 -4.74 16.69 4.49
N ILE A 152 -5.80 17.50 4.61
CA ILE A 152 -6.99 17.42 3.75
C ILE A 152 -6.61 17.67 2.30
N ASN A 153 -5.84 18.72 2.03
CA ASN A 153 -5.42 19.07 0.66
C ASN A 153 -4.60 17.93 0.03
N THR A 154 -3.66 17.32 0.75
CA THR A 154 -2.90 16.17 0.23
C THR A 154 -3.81 15.00 -0.14
N LEU A 155 -4.81 14.68 0.69
CA LEU A 155 -5.79 13.63 0.37
C LEU A 155 -6.60 13.96 -0.89
N GLU A 156 -7.05 15.20 -1.01
CA GLU A 156 -7.81 15.64 -2.19
C GLU A 156 -6.94 15.62 -3.45
N LEU A 157 -5.66 15.98 -3.37
CA LEU A 157 -4.73 15.86 -4.50
C LEU A 157 -4.57 14.42 -4.97
N ILE A 158 -4.42 13.47 -4.04
CA ILE A 158 -4.34 12.05 -4.40
C ILE A 158 -5.62 11.62 -5.12
N LYS A 159 -6.80 11.94 -4.55
CA LYS A 159 -8.09 11.55 -5.13
C LYS A 159 -8.34 12.18 -6.51
N GLN A 160 -8.08 13.48 -6.64
CA GLN A 160 -8.45 14.25 -7.83
C GLN A 160 -7.40 14.17 -8.94
N LYS A 161 -6.13 13.91 -8.61
CA LYS A 161 -5.03 13.94 -9.59
C LYS A 161 -4.35 12.59 -9.80
N LEU A 162 -4.19 11.74 -8.78
CA LEU A 162 -3.51 10.44 -8.97
C LEU A 162 -4.46 9.33 -9.41
N ILE A 163 -5.65 9.25 -8.82
CA ILE A 163 -6.59 8.16 -9.16
C ILE A 163 -6.99 8.22 -10.64
N PRO A 164 -7.35 9.37 -11.23
CA PRO A 164 -7.66 9.42 -12.67
C PRO A 164 -6.48 8.97 -13.55
N VAL A 165 -5.24 9.23 -13.11
CA VAL A 165 -4.05 8.77 -13.83
C VAL A 165 -3.93 7.25 -13.80
N LEU A 166 -4.26 6.58 -12.70
CA LEU A 166 -4.34 5.12 -12.66
C LEU A 166 -5.51 4.59 -13.48
N ASP A 167 -6.67 5.26 -13.44
CA ASP A 167 -7.87 4.89 -14.20
C ASP A 167 -7.65 4.91 -15.71
N ASP A 168 -6.77 5.80 -16.19
CA ASP A 168 -6.33 5.91 -17.58
C ASP A 168 -5.30 4.84 -18.00
N THR A 169 -4.87 3.97 -17.09
CA THR A 169 -3.92 2.88 -17.36
C THR A 169 -4.61 1.52 -17.33
N LYS A 170 -3.88 0.47 -17.74
CA LYS A 170 -4.37 -0.91 -17.54
C LYS A 170 -4.59 -1.26 -16.06
N PHE A 171 -3.87 -0.59 -15.15
CA PHE A 171 -3.89 -0.85 -13.72
C PHE A 171 -5.00 -0.10 -12.97
N LYS A 172 -6.07 0.32 -13.65
CA LYS A 172 -7.21 1.04 -13.05
C LYS A 172 -7.81 0.35 -11.82
N ASN A 173 -7.75 -0.98 -11.75
CA ASN A 173 -8.26 -1.78 -10.64
C ASN A 173 -7.23 -2.03 -9.53
N SER A 174 -6.07 -1.39 -9.59
CA SER A 174 -4.93 -1.67 -8.70
C SER A 174 -4.78 -0.65 -7.57
N TYR A 175 -5.76 0.26 -7.39
CA TYR A 175 -5.73 1.28 -6.34
C TYR A 175 -6.41 0.78 -5.04
N TYR A 176 -5.65 0.81 -3.95
CA TYR A 176 -6.06 0.41 -2.62
C TYR A 176 -5.91 1.55 -1.63
N GLU A 177 -6.76 1.55 -0.61
CA GLU A 177 -6.68 2.50 0.49
C GLU A 177 -6.66 1.78 1.82
N TRP A 178 -5.89 2.32 2.76
CA TRP A 178 -5.89 1.86 4.14
C TRP A 178 -7.13 2.32 4.89
N PHE A 179 -7.70 1.48 5.77
CA PHE A 179 -8.84 1.89 6.61
C PHE A 179 -8.47 2.93 7.68
N GLY A 180 -7.19 3.09 7.98
CA GLY A 180 -6.73 4.09 8.93
C GLY A 180 -6.86 3.64 10.39
N TYR A 181 -7.03 4.61 11.27
CA TYR A 181 -6.97 4.43 12.72
C TYR A 181 -8.30 3.94 13.31
N HIS A 182 -8.85 2.86 12.74
CA HIS A 182 -10.05 2.19 13.21
C HIS A 182 -9.66 0.87 13.90
N SER A 183 -10.03 0.65 15.17
CA SER A 183 -9.38 -0.39 15.99
C SER A 183 -9.52 -1.83 15.48
N GLY A 184 -10.62 -2.17 14.79
CA GLY A 184 -10.75 -3.49 14.16
C GLY A 184 -10.47 -3.53 12.66
N LEU A 185 -10.15 -2.37 12.05
CA LEU A 185 -9.79 -2.30 10.64
C LEU A 185 -8.34 -1.81 10.41
N TYR A 186 -7.58 -1.62 11.48
CA TYR A 186 -6.27 -0.98 11.47
C TYR A 186 -5.24 -1.68 10.58
N ASP A 187 -5.33 -3.00 10.42
CA ASP A 187 -4.41 -3.78 9.57
C ASP A 187 -4.92 -4.02 8.15
N PHE A 188 -6.05 -3.40 7.79
CA PHE A 188 -6.73 -3.69 6.54
C PHE A 188 -6.65 -2.53 5.55
N ILE A 189 -6.45 -2.91 4.29
CA ILE A 189 -6.64 -2.02 3.14
C ILE A 189 -7.97 -2.37 2.47
N TYR A 190 -8.38 -1.69 1.40
CA TYR A 190 -9.50 -2.09 0.56
C TYR A 190 -9.26 -1.62 -0.87
N ASN A 191 -9.75 -2.38 -1.85
CA ASN A 191 -9.71 -1.95 -3.24
C ASN A 191 -10.80 -0.90 -3.47
N LYS A 192 -10.43 0.32 -3.89
CA LYS A 192 -11.39 1.43 -4.02
C LYS A 192 -12.52 1.10 -5.01
N ASN A 193 -12.21 0.52 -6.16
CA ASN A 193 -13.21 0.26 -7.19
C ASN A 193 -14.20 -0.80 -6.70
N ASN A 194 -13.71 -1.93 -6.21
CA ASN A 194 -14.57 -3.01 -5.71
C ASN A 194 -15.41 -2.54 -4.52
N PHE A 195 -14.80 -1.80 -3.59
CA PHE A 195 -15.49 -1.32 -2.42
C PHE A 195 -16.55 -0.27 -2.78
N SER A 196 -16.28 0.66 -3.71
CA SER A 196 -17.20 1.75 -4.10
C SER A 196 -18.52 1.26 -4.73
N HIS A 197 -18.51 0.09 -5.37
CA HIS A 197 -19.72 -0.54 -5.91
C HIS A 197 -20.61 -1.14 -4.81
N MET A 198 -20.11 -1.24 -3.58
CA MET A 198 -20.88 -1.69 -2.44
C MET A 198 -21.62 -0.50 -1.80
N LEU A 199 -22.82 -0.23 -2.30
CA LEU A 199 -23.72 0.90 -1.97
C LEU A 199 -23.97 1.19 -0.46
N ASN A 200 -23.46 0.39 0.48
CA ASN A 200 -23.59 0.58 1.92
C ASN A 200 -22.25 0.39 2.67
N HIS A 201 -21.22 1.16 2.31
CA HIS A 201 -19.88 1.08 2.93
C HIS A 201 -19.89 0.95 4.47
N SER A 202 -20.70 1.75 5.18
CA SER A 202 -20.79 1.70 6.64
C SER A 202 -21.43 0.41 7.16
N SER A 203 -22.54 -0.03 6.55
CA SER A 203 -23.20 -1.30 6.88
C SER A 203 -22.27 -2.49 6.62
N ASN A 204 -21.52 -2.43 5.53
CA ASN A 204 -20.58 -3.46 5.11
C ASN A 204 -19.34 -3.55 6.00
N VAL A 205 -18.80 -2.40 6.40
CA VAL A 205 -17.77 -2.31 7.45
C VAL A 205 -18.30 -2.91 8.74
N ASN A 206 -19.52 -2.56 9.15
CA ASN A 206 -20.13 -3.11 10.37
C ASN A 206 -20.37 -4.62 10.28
N LYS A 207 -20.82 -5.11 9.12
CA LYS A 207 -20.99 -6.55 8.84
C LYS A 207 -19.65 -7.28 8.93
N LEU A 208 -18.60 -6.74 8.30
CA LEU A 208 -17.26 -7.31 8.38
C LEU A 208 -16.77 -7.30 9.83
N MET A 209 -16.82 -6.16 10.51
CA MET A 209 -16.45 -6.03 11.93
C MET A 209 -17.20 -7.02 12.83
N THR A 210 -18.49 -7.21 12.58
CA THR A 210 -19.31 -8.19 13.32
C THR A 210 -18.84 -9.62 13.04
N ALA A 211 -18.54 -9.96 11.78
CA ALA A 211 -18.02 -11.27 11.42
C ALA A 211 -16.65 -11.54 12.06
N LEU A 212 -15.74 -10.56 12.03
CA LEU A 212 -14.41 -10.62 12.65
C LEU A 212 -14.49 -10.81 14.17
N ASN A 213 -15.36 -10.05 14.83
CA ASN A 213 -15.51 -10.12 16.28
C ASN A 213 -16.18 -11.42 16.75
N ASN A 214 -17.06 -12.00 15.93
CA ASN A 214 -17.87 -13.16 16.33
C ASN A 214 -17.30 -14.51 15.87
N ASN A 215 -16.16 -14.54 15.15
CA ASN A 215 -15.68 -15.75 14.45
C ASN A 215 -16.80 -16.48 13.69
N ALA A 216 -17.75 -15.71 13.14
CA ALA A 216 -18.99 -16.25 12.61
C ALA A 216 -18.76 -17.01 11.30
N ILE A 217 -19.55 -18.07 11.06
CA ILE A 217 -19.57 -18.78 9.78
C ILE A 217 -19.88 -17.77 8.67
N LEU A 218 -18.99 -17.65 7.69
CA LEU A 218 -19.15 -16.68 6.62
C LEU A 218 -20.31 -17.04 5.71
N THR A 219 -21.10 -16.03 5.34
CA THR A 219 -21.99 -16.12 4.18
C THR A 219 -21.20 -15.77 2.91
N ASN A 220 -21.73 -16.14 1.74
CA ASN A 220 -21.14 -15.73 0.45
C ASN A 220 -20.98 -14.21 0.33
N GLU A 221 -21.90 -13.44 0.92
CA GLU A 221 -21.81 -11.98 0.99
C GLU A 221 -20.60 -11.52 1.84
N THR A 222 -20.35 -12.14 3.00
CA THR A 222 -19.20 -11.82 3.84
C THR A 222 -17.87 -12.24 3.19
N ILE A 223 -17.87 -13.31 2.39
CA ILE A 223 -16.72 -13.71 1.57
C ILE A 223 -16.43 -12.67 0.48
N GLU A 224 -17.45 -12.18 -0.23
CA GLU A 224 -17.26 -11.13 -1.25
C GLU A 224 -16.82 -9.79 -0.65
N LEU A 225 -17.38 -9.42 0.51
CA LEU A 225 -16.94 -8.27 1.31
C LEU A 225 -15.47 -8.38 1.67
N SER A 226 -15.06 -9.55 2.16
CA SER A 226 -13.66 -9.83 2.48
C SER A 226 -12.80 -9.81 1.20
N LYS A 227 -13.24 -10.33 0.06
CA LYS A 227 -12.52 -10.20 -1.22
C LYS A 227 -12.42 -8.76 -1.74
N SER A 228 -13.27 -7.86 -1.28
CA SER A 228 -13.27 -6.45 -1.68
C SER A 228 -12.40 -5.59 -0.75
N VAL A 229 -12.35 -5.98 0.52
CA VAL A 229 -11.41 -5.46 1.52
C VAL A 229 -10.00 -6.00 1.26
N TYR A 230 -9.85 -7.19 0.69
CA TYR A 230 -8.52 -7.75 0.44
C TYR A 230 -8.37 -8.28 -0.98
N GLY A 231 -7.25 -7.97 -1.63
CA GLY A 231 -6.82 -8.65 -2.85
C GLY A 231 -6.32 -10.09 -2.58
N ILE A 232 -7.14 -10.96 -1.98
CA ILE A 232 -6.78 -12.31 -1.44
C ILE A 232 -6.30 -13.32 -2.48
N LYS A 233 -6.18 -13.00 -3.77
CA LYS A 233 -5.65 -14.01 -4.71
C LYS A 233 -4.26 -14.54 -4.33
N TYR A 234 -3.54 -13.90 -3.40
CA TYR A 234 -2.19 -14.30 -2.97
C TYR A 234 -1.95 -14.45 -1.46
N PHE A 235 -2.96 -14.26 -0.60
CA PHE A 235 -2.78 -14.32 0.87
C PHE A 235 -3.22 -15.65 1.51
N ASP A 236 -3.78 -16.55 0.73
CA ASP A 236 -4.04 -17.92 1.16
C ASP A 236 -2.77 -18.76 0.98
N ASN A 237 -1.79 -18.55 1.86
CA ASN A 237 -0.66 -19.45 2.04
C ASN A 237 -0.27 -19.41 3.50
N GLY A 238 -0.70 -20.44 4.23
CA GLY A 238 -0.40 -20.64 5.65
C GLY A 238 1.10 -20.53 5.95
N TYR A 239 1.40 -20.28 7.22
CA TYR A 239 2.71 -20.13 7.84
C TYR A 239 3.28 -18.70 7.94
N SER A 240 2.58 -17.83 8.67
CA SER A 240 3.22 -16.80 9.49
C SER A 240 2.35 -16.53 10.74
N PRO A 241 2.80 -16.79 11.97
CA PRO A 241 1.98 -16.66 13.18
C PRO A 241 1.72 -15.20 13.62
N ALA A 242 2.17 -14.21 12.85
CA ALA A 242 2.18 -12.81 13.30
C ALA A 242 0.95 -11.99 12.88
N ILE A 243 0.24 -12.35 11.81
CA ILE A 243 -1.03 -11.73 11.44
C ILE A 243 -1.91 -12.83 10.86
N PRO A 244 -2.89 -13.36 11.62
CA PRO A 244 -3.86 -14.30 11.07
C PRO A 244 -4.54 -13.61 9.88
N SER A 245 -4.44 -14.24 8.72
CA SER A 245 -5.44 -14.02 7.68
C SER A 245 -6.81 -14.16 8.33
N VAL A 246 -7.79 -13.35 7.94
CA VAL A 246 -9.16 -13.61 8.41
C VAL A 246 -9.61 -15.01 8.04
N PHE A 247 -8.98 -15.64 7.03
CA PHE A 247 -9.13 -17.04 6.67
C PHE A 247 -8.42 -18.05 7.56
N ASP A 248 -7.39 -17.66 8.32
CA ASP A 248 -6.71 -18.57 9.25
C ASP A 248 -7.59 -18.91 10.47
N ASN A 249 -8.54 -18.03 10.80
CA ASN A 249 -9.55 -18.26 11.85
C ASN A 249 -10.86 -18.83 11.28
N LEU A 250 -10.92 -19.07 9.97
CA LEU A 250 -12.09 -19.64 9.32
C LEU A 250 -11.92 -21.15 9.21
N ILE A 251 -12.59 -21.86 10.12
CA ILE A 251 -12.77 -23.30 9.99
C ILE A 251 -13.70 -23.52 8.78
N LEU A 252 -13.14 -23.99 7.67
CA LEU A 252 -13.89 -24.53 6.51
C LEU A 252 -14.44 -25.91 6.83
#